data_AF-A0A7S0ZBV3-F1
#
_entry.id   AF-A0A7S0ZBV3-F1
#
_cell.length_a   1.000
_cell.length_b   1.000
_cell.length_c   1.000
_cell.angle_alpha   90.00
_cell.angle_beta   90.00
_cell.angle_gamma   90.00
#
_symmetry.space_group_name_H-M   'P 1'
#
loop_
_entity.id
_entity.type
_entity.pdbx_description
1 polymer ?
#
loop_
_entity_poly.entity_id
_entity_poly.type
_entity_poly.pdbx_seq_one_letter_code
_entity_poly.pdbx_strand_id
1 'polypeptide(L)'
;MRGSFVILFVFLYVICVAAVGDDRLQSDLCLDPVATCDSTIDYFETKIIPEFLQEITLQYSNTYVSISIPSVSYNAVVVRCGCDPPSDLQQGTHVIYTPAKPVYMYETPTIAFAAVSLDLVEKIAAIQTVKIVSSQAVRDAVDAGLVLESDPTYELFNGNGHGGLIDPEIIPVLPSMAFIGVFGSGAQGAAPAFESQTESKIEYMPVAEPFESTPLGRAEWVKVVGLVLGVTEQANTVFSGIRSRYESTKQLVSGSTLRPSVATNGLFGSSWFFSGTNTYIGEYISDAGAVQNVDSDTNNPLTASEALERYSSARYWINYPSLSTDSVDDVLNEDPSDPKTYENMESAMCSRVSTNTRRLNPSGTGSDFFESGIASPDVVLLDLVTVLHPEVPTSHSLVYYKELEPSLSLVCPNHLKDLSQEIPNGMNRADLPFSVVGIDRFVIESRALQILESVSNEFDDSVSLSVMNLLFRETVDDNAKITVRIQTSTDVIKEVSRAVESIRSAIESSLKTVSSNVTVNLDGSIEFTPDIESSSGLSGGAIAGIVIGSVIAVILIGVAVFLIIRNKTNSKIEKVDPANVPTEEGAEVL
;
A
#
# COMPACT_ATOMS: atom_id res chain seq x y z
N MET A 1 -9.94 81.86 40.50
CA MET A 1 -9.14 80.83 41.19
C MET A 1 -10.07 79.69 41.60
N ARG A 2 -9.69 78.47 41.19
CA ARG A 2 -10.08 77.13 41.68
C ARG A 2 -11.58 76.79 41.78
N GLY A 3 -12.02 75.91 40.88
CA GLY A 3 -13.19 75.04 41.02
C GLY A 3 -12.78 73.58 40.83
N SER A 4 -13.40 72.72 41.63
CA SER A 4 -13.02 71.35 41.97
C SER A 4 -13.47 70.26 40.99
N PHE A 5 -12.81 69.10 41.12
CA PHE A 5 -13.17 67.73 40.68
C PHE A 5 -14.66 67.42 40.51
N VAL A 6 -15.04 66.75 39.41
CA VAL A 6 -16.08 65.69 39.36
C VAL A 6 -15.73 64.64 38.29
N ILE A 7 -15.89 63.39 38.70
CA ILE A 7 -15.73 62.07 38.06
C ILE A 7 -16.69 61.90 36.85
N LEU A 8 -16.24 61.24 35.76
CA LEU A 8 -17.14 60.75 34.71
C LEU A 8 -16.93 59.25 34.46
N PHE A 9 -18.06 58.54 34.52
CA PHE A 9 -18.27 57.10 34.45
C PHE A 9 -17.82 56.46 33.12
N VAL A 10 -17.15 55.30 33.26
CA VAL A 10 -16.95 54.31 32.19
C VAL A 10 -18.24 53.49 32.05
N PHE A 11 -18.88 53.54 30.88
CA PHE A 11 -19.91 52.57 30.51
C PHE A 11 -19.25 51.45 29.70
N LEU A 12 -19.16 50.26 30.30
CA LEU A 12 -18.92 49.00 29.62
C LEU A 12 -20.16 48.69 28.76
N TYR A 13 -19.98 48.64 27.44
CA TYR A 13 -20.92 47.96 26.54
C TYR A 13 -20.34 46.56 26.29
N VAL A 14 -20.76 45.59 27.10
CA VAL A 14 -20.55 44.17 26.81
C VAL A 14 -21.70 43.77 25.91
N ILE A 15 -21.44 43.70 24.60
CA ILE A 15 -22.34 43.02 23.67
C ILE A 15 -22.06 41.52 23.84
N CYS A 16 -23.06 40.78 24.32
CA CYS A 16 -23.10 39.33 24.18
C CYS A 16 -23.03 38.98 22.68
N VAL A 17 -21.87 38.52 22.23
CA VAL A 17 -21.72 37.71 21.01
C VAL A 17 -21.37 36.32 21.49
N ALA A 18 -22.39 35.54 21.84
CA ALA A 18 -22.28 34.11 22.04
C ALA A 18 -23.63 33.51 21.64
N ALA A 19 -23.60 32.41 20.87
CA ALA A 19 -24.73 31.61 20.37
C ALA A 19 -25.35 31.93 18.98
N VAL A 20 -24.73 32.74 18.11
CA VAL A 20 -25.20 32.85 16.69
C VAL A 20 -24.16 32.33 15.67
N GLY A 21 -22.95 32.01 16.12
CA GLY A 21 -21.90 31.43 15.27
C GLY A 21 -22.05 29.92 15.04
N ASP A 22 -22.52 29.19 16.05
CA ASP A 22 -22.54 27.72 16.09
C ASP A 22 -23.60 27.12 15.14
N ASP A 23 -24.82 27.67 15.16
CA ASP A 23 -25.93 27.21 14.30
C ASP A 23 -25.65 27.30 12.80
N ARG A 24 -24.86 28.31 12.35
CA ARG A 24 -24.50 28.48 10.94
C ARG A 24 -23.48 27.42 10.50
N LEU A 25 -22.43 27.23 11.29
CA LEU A 25 -21.40 26.20 11.05
C LEU A 25 -22.02 24.80 11.00
N GLN A 26 -22.91 24.46 11.93
CA GLN A 26 -23.61 23.18 11.91
C GLN A 26 -24.48 23.04 10.64
N SER A 27 -25.24 24.06 10.26
CA SER A 27 -26.13 24.00 9.07
C SER A 27 -25.38 23.86 7.75
N ASP A 28 -24.15 24.36 7.67
CA ASP A 28 -23.33 24.31 6.47
C ASP A 28 -22.56 22.99 6.33
N LEU A 29 -22.14 22.38 7.45
CA LEU A 29 -21.41 21.10 7.47
C LEU A 29 -22.31 19.86 7.39
N CYS A 30 -23.56 19.95 7.86
CA CYS A 30 -24.37 18.77 8.11
C CYS A 30 -25.23 18.25 6.97
N LEU A 31 -25.24 16.93 6.82
CA LEU A 31 -26.24 16.18 6.08
C LEU A 31 -27.10 15.36 7.06
N ASP A 32 -28.41 15.29 6.80
CA ASP A 32 -29.39 14.50 7.57
C ASP A 32 -29.29 14.67 9.10
N PRO A 33 -29.51 15.90 9.63
CA PRO A 33 -29.48 16.15 11.06
C PRO A 33 -30.62 15.45 11.78
N VAL A 34 -30.34 14.92 12.97
CA VAL A 34 -31.40 14.42 13.86
C VAL A 34 -32.25 15.59 14.34
N ALA A 35 -33.57 15.42 14.34
CA ALA A 35 -34.50 16.49 14.72
C ALA A 35 -34.41 16.85 16.22
N THR A 36 -34.03 15.89 17.06
CA THR A 36 -33.80 16.09 18.49
C THR A 36 -32.70 15.13 18.93
N CYS A 37 -31.57 15.67 19.39
CA CYS A 37 -30.49 14.86 19.90
C CYS A 37 -30.82 14.33 21.31
N ASP A 38 -30.71 13.02 21.48
CA ASP A 38 -30.87 12.32 22.76
C ASP A 38 -29.54 11.71 23.18
N SER A 39 -28.92 12.25 24.23
CA SER A 39 -27.61 11.82 24.70
C SER A 39 -27.57 10.40 25.27
N THR A 40 -28.72 9.74 25.44
CA THR A 40 -28.80 8.33 25.87
C THR A 40 -28.73 7.33 24.71
N ILE A 41 -28.90 7.79 23.47
CA ILE A 41 -28.84 6.96 22.26
C ILE A 41 -27.40 6.93 21.74
N ASP A 42 -26.84 5.74 21.49
CA ASP A 42 -25.56 5.59 20.80
C ASP A 42 -25.78 5.83 19.29
N TYR A 43 -25.47 7.04 18.81
CA TYR A 43 -25.53 7.38 17.38
C TYR A 43 -24.34 6.83 16.58
N PHE A 44 -23.37 6.21 17.26
CA PHE A 44 -22.18 5.59 16.66
C PHE A 44 -22.18 4.09 16.98
N GLU A 45 -23.31 3.42 16.75
CA GLU A 45 -23.49 1.98 17.00
C GLU A 45 -22.39 1.14 16.33
N THR A 46 -22.07 1.48 15.08
CA THR A 46 -20.94 0.90 14.35
C THR A 46 -19.67 1.67 14.66
N LYS A 47 -18.74 0.99 15.34
CA LYS A 47 -17.47 1.56 15.79
C LYS A 47 -16.33 1.12 14.89
N ILE A 48 -15.38 2.02 14.67
CA ILE A 48 -14.06 1.68 14.17
C ILE A 48 -13.30 1.03 15.31
N ILE A 49 -12.84 -0.19 15.08
CA ILE A 49 -11.83 -0.85 15.91
C ILE A 49 -10.53 -0.74 15.13
N PRO A 50 -9.59 0.12 15.57
CA PRO A 50 -8.26 0.21 14.97
C PRO A 50 -7.53 -1.13 15.02
N GLU A 51 -7.02 -1.59 13.89
CA GLU A 51 -6.23 -2.84 13.80
C GLU A 51 -4.77 -2.57 13.42
N PHE A 52 -4.56 -1.58 12.58
CA PHE A 52 -3.27 -1.16 12.01
C PHE A 52 -3.04 0.36 12.09
N LEU A 53 -4.06 1.18 12.37
CA LEU A 53 -3.92 2.62 12.62
C LEU A 53 -3.04 2.90 13.85
N GLN A 54 -1.89 3.54 13.63
CA GLN A 54 -0.94 3.94 14.67
C GLN A 54 -1.06 5.42 15.03
N GLU A 55 -1.55 6.23 14.10
CA GLU A 55 -1.45 7.70 14.16
C GLU A 55 -2.74 8.40 14.60
N ILE A 56 -3.75 7.63 15.03
CA ILE A 56 -5.03 8.17 15.44
C ILE A 56 -5.61 7.43 16.65
N THR A 57 -6.10 8.19 17.63
CA THR A 57 -6.87 7.68 18.76
C THR A 57 -8.34 8.06 18.60
N LEU A 58 -9.24 7.09 18.80
CA LEU A 58 -10.69 7.27 18.74
C LEU A 58 -11.32 6.98 20.10
N GLN A 59 -12.12 7.91 20.63
CA GLN A 59 -12.89 7.70 21.86
C GLN A 59 -14.37 7.97 21.61
N TYR A 60 -15.18 6.93 21.73
CA TYR A 60 -16.61 6.99 21.42
C TYR A 60 -17.43 7.46 22.61
N SER A 61 -18.30 8.43 22.33
CA SER A 61 -19.46 8.79 23.16
C SER A 61 -20.73 8.53 22.37
N ASN A 62 -21.87 8.65 23.03
CA ASN A 62 -23.18 8.44 22.41
C ASN A 62 -23.46 9.40 21.24
N THR A 63 -23.00 10.66 21.33
CA THR A 63 -23.33 11.72 20.36
C THR A 63 -22.13 12.27 19.60
N TYR A 64 -20.91 11.83 19.92
CA TYR A 64 -19.68 12.25 19.25
C TYR A 64 -18.54 11.23 19.41
N VAL A 65 -17.52 11.37 18.58
CA VAL A 65 -16.25 10.63 18.67
C VAL A 65 -15.10 11.63 18.84
N SER A 66 -14.33 11.54 19.92
CA SER A 66 -13.11 12.32 20.08
C SER A 66 -11.97 11.69 19.28
N ILE A 67 -11.24 12.53 18.55
CA ILE A 67 -10.13 12.16 17.68
C ILE A 67 -8.88 12.92 18.11
N SER A 68 -7.76 12.21 18.18
CA SER A 68 -6.43 12.81 18.36
C SER A 68 -5.46 12.21 17.36
N ILE A 69 -4.73 13.06 16.64
CA ILE A 69 -3.71 12.70 15.63
C ILE A 69 -2.37 13.36 16.06
N PRO A 70 -1.53 12.65 16.83
CA PRO A 70 -0.35 13.25 17.46
C PRO A 70 0.72 13.75 16.47
N SER A 71 0.93 13.03 15.36
CA SER A 71 1.96 13.37 14.34
C SER A 71 1.83 14.77 13.76
N VAL A 72 0.60 15.32 13.75
CA VAL A 72 0.30 16.68 13.27
C VAL A 72 -0.35 17.56 14.34
N SER A 73 -0.27 17.16 15.61
CA SER A 73 -0.80 17.92 16.76
C SER A 73 -2.26 18.34 16.60
N TYR A 74 -3.10 17.45 16.06
CA TYR A 74 -4.48 17.76 15.72
C TYR A 74 -5.46 17.03 16.64
N ASN A 75 -6.48 17.74 17.13
CA ASN A 75 -7.56 17.18 17.95
C ASN A 75 -8.91 17.65 17.41
N ALA A 76 -9.87 16.74 17.35
CA ALA A 76 -11.23 17.04 16.91
C ALA A 76 -12.27 16.25 17.68
N VAL A 77 -13.51 16.70 17.60
CA VAL A 77 -14.69 15.89 17.89
C VAL A 77 -15.51 15.75 16.61
N VAL A 78 -15.86 14.52 16.26
CA VAL A 78 -16.79 14.20 15.18
C VAL A 78 -18.17 14.01 15.79
N VAL A 79 -19.05 14.99 15.63
CA VAL A 79 -20.36 15.10 16.29
C VAL A 79 -21.46 14.64 15.33
N ARG A 80 -22.43 13.90 15.85
CA ARG A 80 -23.62 13.54 15.05
C ARG A 80 -24.38 14.81 14.66
N CYS A 81 -24.68 14.99 13.38
CA CYS A 81 -25.49 16.11 12.91
C CYS A 81 -26.83 16.21 13.65
N GLY A 82 -27.16 17.40 14.14
CA GLY A 82 -28.32 17.66 15.00
C GLY A 82 -28.03 17.56 16.51
N CYS A 83 -26.82 17.17 16.90
CA CYS A 83 -26.34 17.21 18.29
C CYS A 83 -25.37 18.37 18.53
N ASP A 84 -25.26 18.80 19.77
CA ASP A 84 -24.28 19.80 20.20
C ASP A 84 -22.92 19.13 20.50
N PRO A 85 -21.79 19.83 20.23
CA PRO A 85 -20.49 19.38 20.71
C PRO A 85 -20.42 19.38 22.25
N PRO A 86 -19.44 18.68 22.85
CA PRO A 86 -19.20 18.75 24.29
C PRO A 86 -18.98 20.19 24.78
N SER A 87 -19.51 20.54 25.94
CA SER A 87 -19.39 21.90 26.48
C SER A 87 -17.98 22.26 26.99
N ASP A 88 -17.13 21.25 27.20
CA ASP A 88 -15.82 21.33 27.84
C ASP A 88 -14.65 21.07 26.88
N LEU A 89 -14.83 21.40 25.60
CA LEU A 89 -13.76 21.27 24.60
C LEU A 89 -12.52 22.09 24.96
N GLN A 90 -11.36 21.44 24.81
CA GLN A 90 -10.08 22.12 24.97
C GLN A 90 -9.88 23.14 23.84
N GLN A 91 -9.22 24.26 24.15
CA GLN A 91 -8.91 25.27 23.15
C GLN A 91 -8.12 24.66 21.97
N GLY A 92 -8.55 24.94 20.74
CA GLY A 92 -7.96 24.36 19.53
C GLY A 92 -8.50 22.99 19.15
N THR A 93 -9.54 22.48 19.82
CA THR A 93 -10.26 21.28 19.36
C THR A 93 -11.21 21.66 18.23
N HIS A 94 -11.06 20.99 17.08
CA HIS A 94 -11.93 21.17 15.90
C HIS A 94 -13.28 20.47 16.09
N VAL A 95 -14.33 20.99 15.47
CA VAL A 95 -15.69 20.41 15.56
C VAL A 95 -16.16 20.04 14.17
N ILE A 96 -16.15 18.74 13.89
CA ILE A 96 -16.58 18.18 12.61
C ILE A 96 -17.93 17.53 12.82
N TYR A 97 -18.85 17.67 11.86
CA TYR A 97 -20.14 17.01 11.93
C TYR A 97 -20.26 15.85 10.94
N THR A 98 -20.99 14.80 11.33
CA THR A 98 -21.25 13.61 10.50
C THR A 98 -22.74 13.21 10.46
N PRO A 99 -23.26 12.73 9.30
CA PRO A 99 -22.61 12.71 7.99
C PRO A 99 -22.32 14.12 7.47
N ALA A 100 -21.10 14.33 6.97
CA ALA A 100 -20.75 15.59 6.33
C ALA A 100 -21.50 15.74 5.00
N LYS A 101 -21.82 16.99 4.64
CA LYS A 101 -22.09 17.34 3.23
C LYS A 101 -20.88 17.01 2.35
N PRO A 102 -21.03 16.96 1.01
CA PRO A 102 -19.90 16.77 0.11
C PRO A 102 -18.72 17.69 0.45
N VAL A 103 -17.53 17.13 0.48
CA VAL A 103 -16.32 17.73 1.07
C VAL A 103 -15.30 18.12 0.01
N TYR A 104 -14.34 18.95 0.39
CA TYR A 104 -13.13 19.19 -0.39
C TYR A 104 -12.10 18.09 -0.12
N MET A 105 -11.64 17.38 -1.15
CA MET A 105 -10.56 16.39 -1.03
C MET A 105 -9.27 16.92 -1.65
N TYR A 106 -8.33 17.33 -0.79
CA TYR A 106 -7.13 18.04 -1.20
C TYR A 106 -6.12 17.17 -1.95
N GLU A 107 -5.89 15.93 -1.49
CA GLU A 107 -4.87 15.03 -2.05
C GLU A 107 -5.46 13.75 -2.66
N THR A 108 -4.72 13.13 -3.56
CA THR A 108 -5.15 11.92 -4.27
C THR A 108 -5.45 10.73 -3.35
N PRO A 109 -4.74 10.46 -2.22
CA PRO A 109 -5.13 9.37 -1.34
C PRO A 109 -6.51 9.57 -0.70
N THR A 110 -6.87 10.81 -0.34
CA THR A 110 -8.19 11.09 0.26
C THR A 110 -9.30 10.92 -0.78
N ILE A 111 -9.04 11.34 -2.03
CA ILE A 111 -9.89 11.06 -3.19
C ILE A 111 -10.07 9.54 -3.36
N ALA A 112 -8.99 8.76 -3.29
CA ALA A 112 -9.05 7.30 -3.46
C ALA A 112 -9.92 6.63 -2.38
N PHE A 113 -9.79 7.03 -1.12
CA PHE A 113 -10.64 6.46 -0.05
C PHE A 113 -12.13 6.68 -0.29
N ALA A 114 -12.55 7.86 -0.75
CA ALA A 114 -13.96 8.10 -1.05
C ALA A 114 -14.39 7.53 -2.40
N ALA A 115 -13.72 7.89 -3.49
CA ALA A 115 -14.15 7.55 -4.84
C ALA A 115 -13.86 6.10 -5.22
N VAL A 116 -12.71 5.54 -4.80
CA VAL A 116 -12.26 4.21 -5.23
C VAL A 116 -12.66 3.14 -4.21
N SER A 117 -12.38 3.36 -2.92
CA SER A 117 -12.70 2.35 -1.89
C SER A 117 -14.17 2.33 -1.52
N LEU A 118 -14.80 3.50 -1.38
CA LEU A 118 -16.18 3.63 -0.92
C LEU A 118 -17.18 3.87 -2.07
N ASP A 119 -16.73 4.12 -3.30
CA ASP A 119 -17.59 4.43 -4.45
C ASP A 119 -18.53 5.63 -4.19
N LEU A 120 -18.00 6.67 -3.53
CA LEU A 120 -18.75 7.87 -3.08
C LEU A 120 -18.25 9.14 -3.78
N VAL A 121 -18.22 9.16 -5.12
CA VAL A 121 -17.82 10.35 -5.88
C VAL A 121 -18.73 11.55 -5.59
N GLU A 122 -20.01 11.31 -5.32
CA GLU A 122 -20.98 12.34 -4.97
C GLU A 122 -20.73 13.01 -3.60
N LYS A 123 -19.84 12.44 -2.79
CA LYS A 123 -19.36 13.05 -1.54
C LYS A 123 -18.16 13.97 -1.76
N ILE A 124 -17.66 14.09 -2.98
CA ILE A 124 -16.57 15.00 -3.34
C ILE A 124 -17.20 16.21 -4.04
N ALA A 125 -17.07 17.40 -3.46
CA ALA A 125 -17.56 18.64 -4.09
C ALA A 125 -16.42 19.48 -4.68
N ALA A 126 -15.20 19.31 -4.19
CA ALA A 126 -14.02 19.96 -4.75
C ALA A 126 -12.79 19.07 -4.66
N ILE A 127 -11.85 19.28 -5.57
CA ILE A 127 -10.48 18.73 -5.56
C ILE A 127 -9.49 19.83 -5.88
N GLN A 128 -8.20 19.61 -5.58
CA GLN A 128 -7.18 20.61 -5.89
C GLN A 128 -7.03 20.79 -7.40
N THR A 129 -6.61 19.73 -8.10
CA THR A 129 -6.48 19.73 -9.56
C THR A 129 -6.81 18.37 -10.14
N VAL A 130 -7.46 18.35 -11.30
CA VAL A 130 -7.73 17.11 -12.04
C VAL A 130 -6.44 16.54 -12.67
N LYS A 131 -5.41 17.38 -12.85
CA LYS A 131 -4.13 17.00 -13.50
C LYS A 131 -3.36 15.91 -12.77
N ILE A 132 -3.61 15.69 -11.48
CA ILE A 132 -2.94 14.66 -10.69
C ILE A 132 -3.82 13.44 -10.42
N VAL A 133 -5.11 13.50 -10.78
CA VAL A 133 -6.11 12.48 -10.45
C VAL A 133 -6.15 11.35 -11.49
N SER A 134 -6.05 10.13 -10.99
CA SER A 134 -6.06 8.84 -11.69
C SER A 134 -7.44 8.17 -11.73
N SER A 135 -8.32 8.45 -10.78
CA SER A 135 -9.72 7.97 -10.79
C SER A 135 -10.51 8.55 -11.97
N GLN A 136 -11.01 7.67 -12.86
CA GLN A 136 -11.83 8.08 -14.00
C GLN A 136 -13.15 8.70 -13.56
N ALA A 137 -13.82 8.13 -12.56
CA ALA A 137 -15.12 8.61 -12.11
C ALA A 137 -15.05 10.04 -11.56
N VAL A 138 -13.93 10.40 -10.90
CA VAL A 138 -13.70 11.77 -10.42
C VAL A 138 -13.42 12.72 -11.57
N ARG A 139 -12.62 12.31 -12.56
CA ARG A 139 -12.40 13.12 -13.77
C ARG A 139 -13.70 13.39 -14.53
N ASP A 140 -14.53 12.36 -14.71
CA ASP A 140 -15.84 12.49 -15.37
C ASP A 140 -16.74 13.46 -14.59
N ALA A 141 -16.68 13.44 -13.26
CA ALA A 141 -17.44 14.37 -12.42
C ALA A 141 -16.93 15.81 -12.50
N VAL A 142 -15.62 16.03 -12.65
CA VAL A 142 -15.04 17.36 -12.94
C VAL A 142 -15.50 17.85 -14.32
N ASP A 143 -15.40 17.01 -15.35
CA ASP A 143 -15.80 17.34 -16.72
C ASP A 143 -17.31 17.66 -16.81
N ALA A 144 -18.12 17.01 -15.98
CA ALA A 144 -19.56 17.27 -15.86
C ALA A 144 -19.89 18.52 -15.02
N GLY A 145 -18.91 19.17 -14.39
CA GLY A 145 -19.10 20.32 -13.50
C GLY A 145 -19.75 19.97 -12.15
N LEU A 146 -19.70 18.69 -11.75
CA LEU A 146 -20.20 18.20 -10.46
C LEU A 146 -19.15 18.33 -9.35
N VAL A 147 -17.87 18.29 -9.71
CA VAL A 147 -16.72 18.50 -8.81
C VAL A 147 -15.98 19.76 -9.24
N LEU A 148 -15.78 20.68 -8.30
CA LEU A 148 -15.00 21.90 -8.52
C LEU A 148 -13.50 21.61 -8.52
N GLU A 149 -12.77 22.16 -9.48
CA GLU A 149 -11.32 22.20 -9.46
C GLU A 149 -10.86 23.52 -8.82
N SER A 150 -10.10 23.45 -7.72
CA SER A 150 -9.72 24.67 -6.98
C SER A 150 -8.48 25.38 -7.48
N ASP A 151 -7.58 24.65 -8.14
CA ASP A 151 -6.34 25.18 -8.72
C ASP A 151 -6.05 24.54 -10.09
N PRO A 152 -6.70 25.00 -11.16
CA PRO A 152 -6.41 24.51 -12.51
C PRO A 152 -5.03 24.92 -13.03
N THR A 153 -4.37 25.88 -12.37
CA THR A 153 -3.04 26.35 -12.77
C THR A 153 -1.92 25.59 -12.07
N TYR A 154 -2.25 24.66 -11.17
CA TYR A 154 -1.31 23.80 -10.47
C TYR A 154 -0.26 23.21 -11.43
N GLU A 155 0.99 23.43 -11.08
CA GLU A 155 2.18 22.83 -11.67
C GLU A 155 2.92 22.05 -10.59
N LEU A 156 3.13 20.76 -10.85
CA LEU A 156 3.91 19.89 -9.96
C LEU A 156 5.34 20.43 -9.84
N PHE A 157 5.86 20.44 -8.61
CA PHE A 157 7.25 20.80 -8.29
C PHE A 157 7.65 22.29 -8.39
N ASN A 158 6.73 23.24 -8.16
CA ASN A 158 7.08 24.68 -8.01
C ASN A 158 7.87 25.05 -6.73
N GLY A 159 8.63 24.12 -6.14
CA GLY A 159 9.59 24.37 -5.05
C GLY A 159 8.99 24.70 -3.67
N ASN A 160 7.68 24.97 -3.56
CA ASN A 160 7.04 25.37 -2.31
C ASN A 160 6.48 24.20 -1.46
N GLY A 161 6.63 22.95 -1.94
CA GLY A 161 6.01 21.79 -1.31
C GLY A 161 4.48 21.93 -1.20
N HIS A 162 3.86 21.19 -0.29
CA HIS A 162 2.43 21.28 0.06
C HIS A 162 2.06 22.61 0.77
N GLY A 163 2.91 23.64 0.70
CA GLY A 163 2.87 24.86 1.52
C GLY A 163 1.93 25.98 1.07
N GLY A 164 0.96 25.72 0.19
CA GLY A 164 -0.02 26.71 -0.30
C GLY A 164 0.14 27.09 -1.77
N LEU A 165 -0.90 27.56 -2.46
CA LEU A 165 -1.90 28.52 -1.98
C LEU A 165 -3.29 28.14 -2.51
N ILE A 166 -4.24 27.82 -1.62
CA ILE A 166 -5.66 27.91 -1.98
C ILE A 166 -5.93 29.37 -2.34
N ASP A 167 -6.44 29.62 -3.56
CA ASP A 167 -6.78 30.97 -3.98
C ASP A 167 -7.82 31.57 -3.00
N PRO A 168 -7.55 32.69 -2.32
CA PRO A 168 -8.52 33.30 -1.43
C PRO A 168 -9.87 33.63 -2.09
N GLU A 169 -9.87 33.84 -3.42
CA GLU A 169 -11.09 34.10 -4.19
C GLU A 169 -12.00 32.87 -4.31
N ILE A 170 -11.45 31.65 -4.19
CA ILE A 170 -12.24 30.42 -4.30
C ILE A 170 -12.77 29.89 -2.96
N ILE A 171 -12.20 30.32 -1.83
CA ILE A 171 -12.67 29.94 -0.48
C ILE A 171 -14.19 30.09 -0.31
N PRO A 172 -14.85 31.17 -0.77
CA PRO A 172 -16.30 31.34 -0.59
C PRO A 172 -17.17 30.32 -1.33
N VAL A 173 -16.61 29.62 -2.32
CA VAL A 173 -17.32 28.58 -3.10
C VAL A 173 -16.85 27.17 -2.80
N LEU A 174 -15.80 27.01 -1.99
CA LEU A 174 -15.36 25.70 -1.51
C LEU A 174 -16.34 25.13 -0.48
N PRO A 175 -16.42 23.80 -0.37
CA PRO A 175 -17.12 23.14 0.72
C PRO A 175 -16.62 23.58 2.09
N SER A 176 -17.51 23.62 3.08
CA SER A 176 -17.18 24.01 4.45
C SER A 176 -16.36 22.97 5.21
N MET A 177 -16.16 21.76 4.64
CA MET A 177 -15.35 20.68 5.21
C MET A 177 -14.33 20.18 4.19
N ALA A 178 -13.10 19.92 4.64
CA ALA A 178 -12.03 19.36 3.82
C ALA A 178 -11.36 18.13 4.46
N PHE A 179 -10.92 17.19 3.63
CA PHE A 179 -9.84 16.28 3.98
C PHE A 179 -8.54 16.80 3.38
N ILE A 180 -7.55 16.98 4.23
CA ILE A 180 -6.22 17.41 3.80
C ILE A 180 -5.23 16.26 4.03
N GLY A 181 -4.41 15.95 3.05
CA GLY A 181 -3.29 15.04 3.28
C GLY A 181 -2.14 15.79 3.93
N VAL A 182 -1.25 15.04 4.59
CA VAL A 182 -0.10 15.58 5.32
C VAL A 182 1.15 14.81 4.91
N PHE A 183 2.01 15.43 4.10
CA PHE A 183 3.19 14.77 3.55
C PHE A 183 4.51 15.47 3.88
N GLY A 184 5.54 14.66 4.16
CA GLY A 184 6.95 15.06 4.24
C GLY A 184 7.30 15.99 5.39
N SER A 185 8.44 16.68 5.28
CA SER A 185 8.96 17.62 6.30
C SER A 185 8.05 18.83 6.58
N GLY A 186 7.04 19.05 5.73
CA GLY A 186 6.01 20.09 5.90
C GLY A 186 4.75 19.62 6.63
N ALA A 187 4.60 18.32 6.94
CA ALA A 187 3.36 17.77 7.48
C ALA A 187 2.91 18.41 8.81
N GLN A 188 3.83 18.74 9.71
CA GLN A 188 3.52 19.47 10.95
C GLN A 188 3.07 20.92 10.69
N GLY A 189 3.45 21.51 9.56
CA GLY A 189 3.04 22.84 9.13
C GLY A 189 1.82 22.86 8.21
N ALA A 190 1.43 21.72 7.63
CA ALA A 190 0.38 21.64 6.62
C ALA A 190 -0.99 22.01 7.18
N ALA A 191 -1.38 21.45 8.32
CA ALA A 191 -2.65 21.79 8.98
C ALA A 191 -2.73 23.27 9.40
N PRO A 192 -1.74 23.84 10.14
CA PRO A 192 -1.73 25.28 10.44
C PRO A 192 -1.70 26.18 9.19
N ALA A 193 -1.01 25.77 8.12
CA ALA A 193 -0.97 26.52 6.87
C ALA A 193 -2.33 26.52 6.16
N PHE A 194 -3.02 25.37 6.11
CA PHE A 194 -4.36 25.26 5.55
C PHE A 194 -5.36 26.11 6.33
N GLU A 195 -5.33 26.03 7.67
CA GLU A 195 -6.18 26.86 8.53
C GLU A 195 -5.94 28.36 8.29
N SER A 196 -4.67 28.77 8.22
CA SER A 196 -4.31 30.16 7.94
C SER A 196 -4.74 30.62 6.54
N GLN A 197 -4.60 29.78 5.52
CA GLN A 197 -4.94 30.13 4.13
C GLN A 197 -6.45 30.23 3.92
N THR A 198 -7.21 29.37 4.61
CA THR A 198 -8.68 29.38 4.55
C THR A 198 -9.31 30.43 5.48
N GLU A 199 -8.49 31.16 6.26
CA GLU A 199 -8.94 32.07 7.31
C GLU A 199 -9.93 31.40 8.28
N SER A 200 -9.71 30.11 8.57
CA SER A 200 -10.59 29.25 9.36
C SER A 200 -12.05 29.17 8.86
N LYS A 201 -12.32 29.48 7.58
CA LYS A 201 -13.66 29.40 6.96
C LYS A 201 -14.03 27.99 6.51
N ILE A 202 -13.05 27.08 6.43
CA ILE A 202 -13.22 25.69 6.03
C ILE A 202 -12.72 24.84 7.20
N GLU A 203 -13.62 24.04 7.78
CA GLU A 203 -13.25 23.01 8.75
C GLU A 203 -12.50 21.90 8.03
N TYR A 204 -11.57 21.22 8.70
CA TYR A 204 -10.73 20.22 8.02
C TYR A 204 -10.38 19.04 8.91
N MET A 205 -10.16 17.88 8.30
CA MET A 205 -9.56 16.71 8.93
C MET A 205 -8.27 16.33 8.19
N PRO A 206 -7.10 16.34 8.87
CA PRO A 206 -5.89 15.80 8.29
C PRO A 206 -5.97 14.28 8.22
N VAL A 207 -5.56 13.71 7.09
CA VAL A 207 -5.42 12.27 6.87
C VAL A 207 -3.93 11.93 7.01
N ALA A 208 -3.55 11.42 8.18
CA ALA A 208 -2.17 11.13 8.54
C ALA A 208 -1.67 9.76 8.04
N GLU A 209 -2.29 9.23 6.98
CA GLU A 209 -1.92 7.96 6.39
C GLU A 209 -0.42 7.87 6.01
N PRO A 210 0.29 8.93 5.55
CA PRO A 210 1.72 8.82 5.22
C PRO A 210 2.63 8.55 6.43
N PHE A 211 2.13 8.73 7.65
CA PHE A 211 2.87 8.44 8.88
C PHE A 211 2.70 6.99 9.35
N GLU A 212 1.78 6.22 8.75
CA GLU A 212 1.60 4.81 9.07
C GLU A 212 2.80 4.00 8.53
N SER A 213 3.38 3.17 9.39
CA SER A 213 4.54 2.34 9.03
C SER A 213 4.18 1.12 8.18
N THR A 214 2.89 0.77 8.07
CA THR A 214 2.42 -0.43 7.36
C THR A 214 1.45 -0.09 6.23
N PRO A 215 1.44 -0.84 5.11
CA PRO A 215 0.48 -0.67 4.03
C PRO A 215 -0.98 -0.76 4.47
N LEU A 216 -1.28 -1.69 5.38
CA LEU A 216 -2.63 -1.85 5.93
C LEU A 216 -3.01 -0.68 6.85
N GLY A 217 -2.07 -0.12 7.61
CA GLY A 217 -2.30 1.09 8.40
C GLY A 217 -2.72 2.27 7.51
N ARG A 218 -2.01 2.47 6.39
CA ARG A 218 -2.35 3.49 5.40
C ARG A 218 -3.77 3.31 4.87
N ALA A 219 -4.11 2.10 4.43
CA ALA A 219 -5.44 1.79 3.87
C ALA A 219 -6.57 1.85 4.91
N GLU A 220 -6.29 1.62 6.20
CA GLU A 220 -7.30 1.65 7.26
C GLU A 220 -7.89 3.04 7.49
N TRP A 221 -7.21 4.11 7.04
CA TRP A 221 -7.75 5.48 7.04
C TRP A 221 -9.06 5.62 6.26
N VAL A 222 -9.38 4.68 5.35
CA VAL A 222 -10.73 4.59 4.74
C VAL A 222 -11.84 4.53 5.78
N LYS A 223 -11.60 3.89 6.94
CA LYS A 223 -12.56 3.84 8.06
C LYS A 223 -12.81 5.23 8.63
N VAL A 224 -11.76 6.02 8.83
CA VAL A 224 -11.84 7.39 9.37
C VAL A 224 -12.54 8.32 8.39
N VAL A 225 -12.21 8.24 7.10
CA VAL A 225 -12.93 8.95 6.04
C VAL A 225 -14.41 8.56 6.05
N GLY A 226 -14.71 7.26 6.13
CA GLY A 226 -16.07 6.74 6.24
C GLY A 226 -16.83 7.24 7.46
N LEU A 227 -16.19 7.42 8.61
CA LEU A 227 -16.82 7.98 9.81
C LEU A 227 -17.33 9.40 9.59
N VAL A 228 -16.55 10.27 8.96
CA VAL A 228 -16.94 11.66 8.69
C VAL A 228 -17.98 11.72 7.57
N LEU A 229 -17.86 10.88 6.53
CA LEU A 229 -18.81 10.80 5.43
C LEU A 229 -20.13 10.10 5.80
N GLY A 230 -20.19 9.45 6.97
CA GLY A 230 -21.39 8.80 7.51
C GLY A 230 -21.63 7.37 7.03
N VAL A 231 -20.58 6.65 6.63
CA VAL A 231 -20.63 5.30 6.03
C VAL A 231 -19.71 4.30 6.74
N THR A 232 -19.57 4.40 8.08
CA THR A 232 -18.63 3.58 8.87
C THR A 232 -18.77 2.07 8.65
N GLU A 233 -20.00 1.55 8.51
CA GLU A 233 -20.24 0.13 8.25
C GLU A 233 -19.67 -0.34 6.90
N GLN A 234 -19.89 0.45 5.85
CA GLN A 234 -19.32 0.18 4.53
C GLN A 234 -17.81 0.23 4.58
N ALA A 235 -17.23 1.24 5.23
CA ALA A 235 -15.78 1.40 5.32
C ALA A 235 -15.11 0.26 6.09
N ASN A 236 -15.72 -0.20 7.19
CA ASN A 236 -15.28 -1.38 7.93
C ASN A 236 -15.30 -2.64 7.04
N THR A 237 -16.36 -2.82 6.26
CA THR A 237 -16.52 -3.96 5.34
C THR A 237 -15.47 -3.94 4.23
N VAL A 238 -15.26 -2.78 3.59
CA VAL A 238 -14.27 -2.58 2.54
C VAL A 238 -12.86 -2.88 3.06
N PHE A 239 -12.48 -2.30 4.19
CA PHE A 239 -11.17 -2.54 4.79
C PHE A 239 -10.95 -4.01 5.17
N SER A 240 -11.97 -4.66 5.76
CA SER A 240 -11.90 -6.09 6.10
C SER A 240 -11.60 -6.95 4.86
N GLY A 241 -12.23 -6.62 3.73
CA GLY A 241 -11.94 -7.27 2.44
C GLY A 241 -10.52 -7.03 1.94
N ILE A 242 -10.01 -5.79 2.02
CA ILE A 242 -8.62 -5.43 1.68
C ILE A 242 -7.65 -6.26 2.52
N ARG A 243 -7.81 -6.23 3.85
CA ARG A 243 -6.98 -7.00 4.77
C ARG A 243 -6.99 -8.48 4.43
N SER A 244 -8.17 -9.07 4.21
CA SER A 244 -8.26 -10.51 3.92
C SER A 244 -7.48 -10.89 2.65
N ARG A 245 -7.50 -10.06 1.60
CA ARG A 245 -6.76 -10.32 0.36
C ARG A 245 -5.26 -10.08 0.52
N TYR A 246 -4.87 -9.06 1.29
CA TYR A 246 -3.48 -8.80 1.65
C TYR A 246 -2.86 -9.98 2.40
N GLU A 247 -3.52 -10.46 3.46
CA GLU A 247 -3.05 -11.61 4.24
C GLU A 247 -3.02 -12.91 3.42
N SER A 248 -3.98 -13.10 2.52
CA SER A 248 -3.97 -14.23 1.58
C SER A 248 -2.75 -14.19 0.67
N THR A 249 -2.35 -13.00 0.23
CA THR A 249 -1.18 -12.80 -0.63
C THR A 249 0.12 -13.09 0.13
N LYS A 250 0.25 -12.64 1.39
CA LYS A 250 1.38 -13.01 2.26
C LYS A 250 1.51 -14.53 2.42
N GLN A 251 0.38 -15.24 2.53
CA GLN A 251 0.39 -16.69 2.64
C GLN A 251 0.91 -17.38 1.37
N LEU A 252 0.73 -16.81 0.17
CA LEU A 252 1.25 -17.37 -1.08
C LEU A 252 2.77 -17.51 -1.05
N VAL A 253 3.46 -16.52 -0.50
CA VAL A 253 4.94 -16.50 -0.41
C VAL A 253 5.48 -17.14 0.87
N SER A 254 4.64 -17.34 1.89
CA SER A 254 5.05 -18.05 3.12
C SER A 254 5.58 -19.47 2.85
N GLY A 255 5.10 -20.13 1.78
CA GLY A 255 5.59 -21.43 1.33
C GLY A 255 6.83 -21.39 0.43
N SER A 256 7.20 -20.21 -0.11
CA SER A 256 8.46 -20.06 -0.84
C SER A 256 9.60 -20.03 0.16
N THR A 257 10.63 -20.85 -0.08
CA THR A 257 11.87 -20.76 0.67
C THR A 257 12.77 -19.65 0.17
N LEU A 258 12.49 -19.09 -1.01
CA LEU A 258 13.30 -18.03 -1.61
C LEU A 258 13.05 -16.69 -0.92
N ARG A 259 14.11 -15.92 -0.74
CA ARG A 259 14.09 -14.56 -0.20
C ARG A 259 14.92 -13.67 -1.12
N PRO A 260 14.36 -13.18 -2.25
CA PRO A 260 15.12 -12.38 -3.19
C PRO A 260 15.52 -11.03 -2.58
N SER A 261 16.72 -10.56 -2.90
CA SER A 261 17.18 -9.24 -2.51
C SER A 261 16.66 -8.13 -3.41
N VAL A 262 16.34 -6.99 -2.81
CA VAL A 262 15.67 -5.87 -3.48
C VAL A 262 16.43 -4.57 -3.24
N ALA A 263 16.71 -3.85 -4.33
CA ALA A 263 17.04 -2.44 -4.32
C ALA A 263 15.75 -1.61 -4.55
N THR A 264 15.66 -0.44 -3.92
CA THR A 264 14.51 0.47 -4.09
C THR A 264 14.97 1.85 -4.55
N ASN A 265 14.15 2.51 -5.36
CA ASN A 265 14.32 3.91 -5.78
C ASN A 265 15.60 4.11 -6.60
N GLY A 266 16.48 5.07 -6.29
CA GLY A 266 17.60 5.38 -7.18
C GLY A 266 18.39 6.62 -6.79
N LEU A 267 19.35 7.00 -7.64
CA LEU A 267 20.12 8.23 -7.43
C LEU A 267 19.26 9.46 -7.75
N PHE A 268 19.39 10.47 -6.88
CA PHE A 268 18.97 11.83 -7.16
C PHE A 268 20.13 12.76 -6.80
N GLY A 269 20.77 13.33 -7.83
CA GLY A 269 22.07 13.98 -7.67
C GLY A 269 23.14 12.97 -7.24
N SER A 270 23.89 13.27 -6.17
CA SER A 270 24.96 12.41 -5.66
C SER A 270 24.52 11.39 -4.59
N SER A 271 23.22 11.32 -4.31
CA SER A 271 22.67 10.55 -3.20
C SER A 271 21.64 9.54 -3.68
N TRP A 272 21.75 8.30 -3.20
CA TRP A 272 20.75 7.28 -3.41
C TRP A 272 19.66 7.41 -2.35
N PHE A 273 18.45 7.70 -2.79
CA PHE A 273 17.28 7.68 -1.93
C PHE A 273 16.70 6.26 -1.98
N PHE A 274 16.28 5.74 -0.83
CA PHE A 274 15.71 4.41 -0.70
C PHE A 274 14.64 4.41 0.39
N SER A 275 13.89 3.31 0.50
CA SER A 275 12.95 3.09 1.59
C SER A 275 13.55 2.10 2.59
N GLY A 276 13.73 2.53 3.84
CA GLY A 276 14.21 1.66 4.91
C GLY A 276 13.18 0.60 5.32
N THR A 277 13.60 -0.39 6.11
CA THR A 277 12.74 -1.54 6.47
C THR A 277 11.56 -1.14 7.36
N ASN A 278 11.69 -0.08 8.17
CA ASN A 278 10.62 0.43 9.06
C ASN A 278 9.70 1.44 8.34
N THR A 279 9.46 1.25 7.05
CA THR A 279 8.55 2.07 6.23
C THR A 279 7.52 1.19 5.57
N TYR A 280 6.40 1.75 5.11
CA TYR A 280 5.37 0.95 4.43
C TYR A 280 5.91 0.24 3.17
N ILE A 281 6.91 0.80 2.48
CA ILE A 281 7.61 0.13 1.36
C ILE A 281 8.49 -1.02 1.86
N GLY A 282 9.20 -0.83 2.96
CA GLY A 282 9.96 -1.89 3.61
C GLY A 282 9.08 -3.06 4.06
N GLU A 283 7.92 -2.75 4.67
CA GLU A 283 6.91 -3.73 5.05
C GLU A 283 6.33 -4.44 3.82
N TYR A 284 6.04 -3.73 2.71
CA TYR A 284 5.65 -4.37 1.45
C TYR A 284 6.69 -5.38 0.96
N ILE A 285 7.98 -5.05 1.04
CA ILE A 285 9.05 -5.93 0.58
C ILE A 285 9.15 -7.17 1.48
N SER A 286 9.09 -6.97 2.81
CA SER A 286 9.07 -8.05 3.79
C SER A 286 7.87 -8.98 3.58
N ASP A 287 6.67 -8.40 3.46
CA ASP A 287 5.41 -9.12 3.26
C ASP A 287 5.33 -9.82 1.91
N ALA A 288 6.06 -9.32 0.90
CA ALA A 288 6.22 -9.97 -0.39
C ALA A 288 7.19 -11.16 -0.32
N GLY A 289 7.81 -11.45 0.82
CA GLY A 289 8.79 -12.53 0.97
C GLY A 289 10.19 -12.15 0.48
N ALA A 290 10.50 -10.86 0.38
CA ALA A 290 11.76 -10.34 -0.10
C ALA A 290 12.50 -9.55 0.99
N VAL A 291 13.70 -9.08 0.68
CA VAL A 291 14.66 -8.59 1.68
C VAL A 291 15.56 -7.49 1.13
N GLN A 292 15.98 -6.54 1.97
CA GLN A 292 16.82 -5.40 1.55
C GLN A 292 18.12 -5.34 2.36
N ASN A 293 19.20 -4.87 1.72
CA ASN A 293 20.49 -4.66 2.37
C ASN A 293 20.59 -3.26 2.98
N VAL A 294 19.71 -2.96 3.93
CA VAL A 294 19.67 -1.66 4.62
C VAL A 294 19.36 -1.83 6.09
N ASP A 295 19.87 -0.91 6.89
CA ASP A 295 19.61 -0.85 8.32
C ASP A 295 18.18 -0.37 8.59
N SER A 296 17.56 -0.88 9.66
CA SER A 296 16.16 -0.61 9.98
C SER A 296 15.86 0.84 10.35
N ASP A 297 16.89 1.58 10.77
CA ASP A 297 16.73 2.85 11.49
C ASP A 297 17.12 4.08 10.66
N THR A 298 17.49 3.91 9.38
CA THR A 298 17.95 5.03 8.55
C THR A 298 17.13 5.18 7.28
N ASN A 299 16.40 6.29 7.17
CA ASN A 299 15.93 6.85 5.89
C ASN A 299 16.91 7.91 5.33
N ASN A 300 18.12 7.98 5.89
CA ASN A 300 19.15 8.88 5.38
C ASN A 300 19.62 8.41 4.00
N PRO A 301 19.66 9.27 2.98
CA PRO A 301 20.17 8.90 1.68
C PRO A 301 21.60 8.35 1.76
N LEU A 302 21.91 7.34 0.95
CA LEU A 302 23.26 6.80 0.84
C LEU A 302 24.07 7.65 -0.14
N THR A 303 25.39 7.64 -0.01
CA THR A 303 26.24 8.02 -1.14
C THR A 303 26.09 7.00 -2.28
N ALA A 304 26.39 7.40 -3.52
CA ALA A 304 26.36 6.48 -4.66
C ALA A 304 27.23 5.22 -4.42
N SER A 305 28.41 5.38 -3.82
CA SER A 305 29.31 4.25 -3.52
C SER A 305 28.74 3.28 -2.50
N GLU A 306 28.14 3.78 -1.41
CA GLU A 306 27.49 2.93 -0.40
C GLU A 306 26.28 2.20 -0.99
N ALA A 307 25.51 2.87 -1.85
CA ALA A 307 24.39 2.25 -2.54
C ALA A 307 24.86 1.12 -3.46
N LEU A 308 25.95 1.31 -4.22
CA LEU A 308 26.53 0.27 -5.06
C LEU A 308 27.05 -0.92 -4.26
N GLU A 309 27.74 -0.67 -3.15
CA GLU A 309 28.20 -1.73 -2.25
C GLU A 309 27.04 -2.58 -1.76
N ARG A 310 25.89 -1.96 -1.49
CA ARG A 310 24.69 -2.63 -0.96
C ARG A 310 23.83 -3.30 -2.02
N TYR A 311 23.69 -2.68 -3.19
CA TYR A 311 22.66 -3.02 -4.18
C TYR A 311 23.19 -3.58 -5.50
N SER A 312 24.51 -3.59 -5.74
CA SER A 312 25.06 -4.17 -6.98
C SER A 312 24.68 -5.63 -7.20
N SER A 313 24.55 -6.42 -6.12
CA SER A 313 24.07 -7.80 -6.16
C SER A 313 22.57 -7.97 -5.87
N ALA A 314 21.80 -6.88 -5.81
CA ALA A 314 20.37 -6.98 -5.57
C ALA A 314 19.70 -7.69 -6.75
N ARG A 315 18.95 -8.76 -6.45
CA ARG A 315 18.28 -9.58 -7.46
C ARG A 315 17.28 -8.78 -8.27
N TYR A 316 16.50 -7.94 -7.60
CA TYR A 316 15.49 -7.07 -8.20
C TYR A 316 15.73 -5.61 -7.82
N TRP A 317 15.28 -4.72 -8.70
CA TRP A 317 15.23 -3.29 -8.45
C TRP A 317 13.82 -2.77 -8.70
N ILE A 318 13.16 -2.29 -7.65
CA ILE A 318 11.78 -1.81 -7.72
C ILE A 318 11.67 -0.31 -7.44
N ASN A 319 10.55 0.29 -7.83
CA ASN A 319 10.26 1.72 -7.63
C ASN A 319 11.31 2.65 -8.25
N TYR A 320 11.85 2.31 -9.42
CA TYR A 320 12.72 3.24 -10.15
C TYR A 320 11.98 4.60 -10.34
N PRO A 321 12.56 5.73 -9.87
CA PRO A 321 11.81 6.95 -9.59
C PRO A 321 11.66 7.84 -10.83
N SER A 322 11.07 7.30 -11.90
CA SER A 322 10.82 8.03 -13.14
C SER A 322 9.48 7.66 -13.74
N LEU A 323 8.72 8.69 -14.14
CA LEU A 323 7.42 8.55 -14.80
C LEU A 323 7.55 8.24 -16.29
N SER A 324 8.71 8.49 -16.91
CA SER A 324 8.94 8.40 -18.35
C SER A 324 9.88 7.26 -18.79
N THR A 325 10.42 6.49 -17.85
CA THR A 325 11.31 5.37 -18.15
C THR A 325 10.50 4.15 -18.58
N ASP A 326 10.87 3.56 -19.71
CA ASP A 326 10.26 2.34 -20.26
C ASP A 326 11.27 1.21 -20.48
N SER A 327 12.58 1.50 -20.45
CA SER A 327 13.64 0.52 -20.68
C SER A 327 14.79 0.63 -19.67
N VAL A 328 15.58 -0.44 -19.55
CA VAL A 328 16.84 -0.40 -18.79
C VAL A 328 17.84 0.58 -19.44
N ASP A 329 17.81 0.75 -20.77
CA ASP A 329 18.67 1.74 -21.45
C ASP A 329 18.33 3.18 -20.99
N ASP A 330 17.06 3.50 -20.74
CA ASP A 330 16.67 4.79 -20.18
C ASP A 330 17.27 4.99 -18.77
N VAL A 331 17.22 3.95 -17.93
CA VAL A 331 17.83 3.96 -16.59
C VAL A 331 19.32 4.26 -16.66
N LEU A 332 20.04 3.60 -17.58
CA LEU A 332 21.48 3.83 -17.78
C LEU A 332 21.78 5.26 -18.26
N ASN A 333 20.92 5.83 -19.10
CA ASN A 333 21.07 7.19 -19.63
C ASN A 333 20.69 8.29 -18.63
N GLU A 334 19.82 7.98 -17.67
CA GLU A 334 19.39 8.88 -16.59
C GLU A 334 20.39 8.92 -15.41
N ASP A 335 21.42 8.06 -15.39
CA ASP A 335 22.43 7.99 -14.33
C ASP A 335 23.15 9.34 -14.15
N PRO A 336 22.95 10.03 -13.00
CA PRO A 336 23.60 11.32 -12.74
C PRO A 336 25.08 11.19 -12.36
N SER A 337 25.59 9.96 -12.22
CA SER A 337 26.98 9.61 -11.86
C SER A 337 27.71 8.93 -13.03
N ASP A 338 28.90 8.35 -12.82
CA ASP A 338 29.64 7.65 -13.88
C ASP A 338 28.70 6.64 -14.57
N PRO A 339 28.45 6.72 -15.91
CA PRO A 339 27.42 5.96 -16.62
C PRO A 339 27.55 4.43 -16.55
N LYS A 340 28.56 3.91 -15.84
CA LYS A 340 28.80 2.48 -15.59
C LYS A 340 28.30 1.98 -14.25
N THR A 341 27.77 2.87 -13.41
CA THR A 341 27.32 2.54 -12.06
C THR A 341 26.18 1.52 -12.11
N TYR A 342 25.16 1.79 -12.91
CA TYR A 342 24.02 0.87 -13.08
C TYR A 342 24.33 -0.34 -13.97
N GLU A 343 25.29 -0.25 -14.89
CA GLU A 343 25.68 -1.37 -15.79
C GLU A 343 26.13 -2.63 -15.03
N ASN A 344 26.67 -2.46 -13.82
CA ASN A 344 27.16 -3.57 -12.99
C ASN A 344 26.17 -4.06 -11.94
N MET A 345 24.94 -3.51 -11.90
CA MET A 345 23.89 -4.03 -11.04
C MET A 345 23.29 -5.30 -11.64
N GLU A 346 23.21 -6.37 -10.86
CA GLU A 346 22.61 -7.64 -11.28
C GLU A 346 21.20 -7.45 -11.84
N SER A 347 20.37 -6.69 -11.13
CA SER A 347 19.01 -6.35 -11.56
C SER A 347 18.96 -5.66 -12.93
N ALA A 348 19.89 -4.73 -13.22
CA ALA A 348 19.97 -4.09 -14.53
C ALA A 348 20.47 -5.07 -15.61
N MET A 349 21.57 -5.78 -15.35
CA MET A 349 22.14 -6.78 -16.28
C MET A 349 21.12 -7.86 -16.67
N CYS A 350 20.25 -8.24 -15.73
CA CYS A 350 19.25 -9.28 -15.91
C CYS A 350 17.84 -8.74 -16.17
N SER A 351 17.69 -7.44 -16.42
CA SER A 351 16.40 -6.81 -16.77
C SER A 351 15.29 -7.07 -15.75
N ARG A 352 15.66 -7.05 -14.47
CA ARG A 352 14.77 -7.15 -13.30
C ARG A 352 14.59 -5.80 -12.64
N VAL A 353 14.36 -4.78 -13.47
CA VAL A 353 14.08 -3.42 -13.03
C VAL A 353 12.60 -3.15 -13.25
N SER A 354 11.92 -2.67 -12.22
CA SER A 354 10.49 -2.38 -12.24
C SER A 354 10.21 -0.99 -11.67
N THR A 355 9.17 -0.37 -12.21
CA THR A 355 8.67 0.93 -11.76
C THR A 355 7.17 0.84 -11.50
N ASN A 356 6.68 1.65 -10.57
CA ASN A 356 5.28 1.70 -10.15
C ASN A 356 4.45 2.67 -11.02
N THR A 357 4.78 2.77 -12.31
CA THR A 357 4.22 3.76 -13.26
C THR A 357 3.45 3.11 -14.40
N ARG A 358 2.98 1.86 -14.21
CA ARG A 358 2.16 1.17 -15.20
C ARG A 358 0.87 1.91 -15.52
N ARG A 359 0.27 2.53 -14.51
CA ARG A 359 -0.95 3.34 -14.61
C ARG A 359 -0.60 4.79 -14.29
N LEU A 360 -0.31 5.55 -15.33
CA LEU A 360 -0.23 7.00 -15.23
C LEU A 360 -1.62 7.61 -15.44
N ASN A 361 -1.85 8.75 -14.84
CA ASN A 361 -3.00 9.58 -15.16
C ASN A 361 -2.90 10.15 -16.59
N PRO A 362 -3.99 10.70 -17.16
CA PRO A 362 -3.97 11.18 -18.55
C PRO A 362 -2.97 12.30 -18.86
N SER A 363 -2.56 13.08 -17.86
CA SER A 363 -1.53 14.13 -18.03
C SER A 363 -0.10 13.57 -18.07
N GLY A 364 0.10 12.32 -17.63
CA GLY A 364 1.41 11.68 -17.48
C GLY A 364 2.21 12.18 -16.28
N THR A 365 1.62 13.02 -15.42
CA THR A 365 2.34 13.69 -14.33
C THR A 365 2.11 13.05 -12.96
N GLY A 366 1.23 12.05 -12.87
CA GLY A 366 0.94 11.32 -11.64
C GLY A 366 0.81 9.82 -11.91
N SER A 367 1.25 9.01 -10.94
CA SER A 367 1.03 7.56 -10.94
C SER A 367 -0.14 7.20 -10.02
N ASP A 368 -1.02 6.33 -10.51
CA ASP A 368 -2.16 5.78 -9.77
C ASP A 368 -1.71 4.93 -8.56
N PHE A 369 -0.44 4.50 -8.52
CA PHE A 369 0.16 3.91 -7.33
C PHE A 369 0.02 4.83 -6.09
N PHE A 370 0.18 6.14 -6.28
CA PHE A 370 0.05 7.13 -5.21
C PHE A 370 -1.39 7.63 -4.99
N GLU A 371 -2.36 7.06 -5.70
CA GLU A 371 -3.79 7.28 -5.51
C GLU A 371 -4.49 5.99 -5.10
N SER A 372 -4.94 5.16 -6.05
CA SER A 372 -5.67 3.94 -5.73
C SER A 372 -4.78 2.85 -5.13
N GLY A 373 -3.47 2.90 -5.36
CA GLY A 373 -2.50 2.00 -4.75
C GLY A 373 -2.43 2.13 -3.23
N ILE A 374 -2.62 3.35 -2.69
CA ILE A 374 -2.69 3.59 -1.23
C ILE A 374 -3.95 2.96 -0.64
N ALA A 375 -5.06 3.06 -1.37
CA ALA A 375 -6.35 2.47 -1.01
C ALA A 375 -6.44 0.95 -1.23
N SER A 376 -5.51 0.36 -1.99
CA SER A 376 -5.54 -1.05 -2.41
C SER A 376 -4.20 -1.76 -2.19
N PRO A 377 -3.66 -1.80 -0.95
CA PRO A 377 -2.37 -2.39 -0.67
C PRO A 377 -2.31 -3.89 -0.96
N ASP A 378 -3.44 -4.58 -0.94
CA ASP A 378 -3.59 -5.97 -1.32
C ASP A 378 -3.21 -6.23 -2.78
N VAL A 379 -3.56 -5.31 -3.68
CA VAL A 379 -3.21 -5.39 -5.10
C VAL A 379 -1.74 -5.03 -5.33
N VAL A 380 -1.25 -4.00 -4.62
CA VAL A 380 0.17 -3.62 -4.67
C VAL A 380 1.08 -4.76 -4.20
N LEU A 381 0.71 -5.43 -3.10
CA LEU A 381 1.45 -6.58 -2.60
C LEU A 381 1.41 -7.74 -3.62
N LEU A 382 0.27 -7.99 -4.27
CA LEU A 382 0.15 -9.05 -5.26
C LEU A 382 0.98 -8.79 -6.53
N ASP A 383 1.08 -7.53 -6.97
CA ASP A 383 2.02 -7.11 -8.00
C ASP A 383 3.46 -7.44 -7.59
N LEU A 384 3.87 -7.03 -6.38
CA LEU A 384 5.22 -7.27 -5.87
C LEU A 384 5.54 -8.76 -5.76
N VAL A 385 4.64 -9.57 -5.23
CA VAL A 385 4.79 -11.03 -5.20
C VAL A 385 4.96 -11.59 -6.61
N THR A 386 4.19 -11.10 -7.58
CA THR A 386 4.28 -11.56 -8.98
C THR A 386 5.62 -11.20 -9.61
N VAL A 387 6.16 -10.01 -9.32
CA VAL A 387 7.49 -9.57 -9.82
C VAL A 387 8.64 -10.31 -9.12
N LEU A 388 8.60 -10.42 -7.79
CA LEU A 388 9.73 -10.89 -6.99
C LEU A 388 9.80 -12.42 -6.91
N HIS A 389 8.66 -13.09 -7.07
CA HIS A 389 8.52 -14.54 -6.98
C HIS A 389 7.90 -15.13 -8.25
N PRO A 390 8.61 -15.14 -9.39
CA PRO A 390 8.13 -15.77 -10.62
C PRO A 390 7.90 -17.29 -10.46
N GLU A 391 8.44 -17.89 -9.41
CA GLU A 391 8.17 -19.28 -9.02
C GLU A 391 6.84 -19.48 -8.28
N VAL A 392 6.12 -18.41 -7.92
CA VAL A 392 4.81 -18.47 -7.27
C VAL A 392 3.73 -18.21 -8.32
N PRO A 393 2.87 -19.21 -8.64
CA PRO A 393 1.87 -19.04 -9.69
C PRO A 393 0.69 -18.18 -9.20
N THR A 394 0.77 -16.86 -9.39
CA THR A 394 -0.30 -15.92 -8.99
C THR A 394 -1.43 -15.84 -10.01
N SER A 395 -1.18 -16.11 -11.29
CA SER A 395 -2.07 -15.82 -12.44
C SER A 395 -2.51 -14.35 -12.54
N HIS A 396 -1.84 -13.46 -11.80
CA HIS A 396 -2.15 -12.04 -11.67
C HIS A 396 -1.51 -11.25 -12.80
N SER A 397 -2.25 -10.27 -13.33
CA SER A 397 -1.69 -9.29 -14.27
C SER A 397 -1.33 -8.04 -13.50
N LEU A 398 -0.10 -7.57 -13.64
CA LEU A 398 0.36 -6.39 -12.92
C LEU A 398 -0.57 -5.18 -13.14
N VAL A 399 -0.82 -4.43 -12.07
CA VAL A 399 -1.74 -3.29 -12.06
C VAL A 399 -0.98 -1.98 -11.93
N TYR A 400 -0.09 -1.87 -10.96
CA TYR A 400 0.69 -0.67 -10.63
C TYR A 400 2.14 -0.78 -11.12
N TYR A 401 2.72 -1.97 -11.10
CA TYR A 401 4.11 -2.18 -11.53
C TYR A 401 4.20 -2.54 -13.00
N LYS A 402 5.21 -2.00 -13.69
CA LYS A 402 5.68 -2.50 -14.99
C LYS A 402 7.16 -2.86 -14.86
N GLU A 403 7.54 -3.97 -15.48
CA GLU A 403 8.94 -4.31 -15.73
C GLU A 403 9.44 -3.46 -16.90
N LEU A 404 10.69 -3.02 -16.83
CA LEU A 404 11.32 -2.25 -17.90
C LEU A 404 11.80 -3.17 -19.02
N GLU A 405 11.73 -2.69 -20.25
CA GLU A 405 12.24 -3.42 -21.40
C GLU A 405 13.74 -3.69 -21.26
N PRO A 406 14.21 -4.91 -21.59
CA PRO A 406 15.62 -5.28 -21.49
C PRO A 406 16.55 -4.38 -22.31
N SER A 407 17.72 -4.06 -21.76
CA SER A 407 18.82 -3.47 -22.54
C SER A 407 19.45 -4.52 -23.44
N LEU A 408 19.66 -4.19 -24.71
CA LEU A 408 20.45 -5.03 -25.63
C LEU A 408 21.96 -4.88 -25.43
N SER A 409 22.39 -3.85 -24.69
CA SER A 409 23.79 -3.57 -24.42
C SER A 409 24.33 -4.33 -23.21
N LEU A 410 23.45 -4.71 -22.27
CA LEU A 410 23.80 -5.50 -21.11
C LEU A 410 23.61 -7.00 -21.36
N VAL A 411 24.43 -7.81 -20.69
CA VAL A 411 24.36 -9.27 -20.78
C VAL A 411 24.18 -9.85 -19.39
N CYS A 412 23.02 -10.46 -19.13
CA CYS A 412 22.80 -11.25 -17.92
C CYS A 412 23.71 -12.49 -17.93
N PRO A 413 24.64 -12.63 -16.98
CA PRO A 413 25.48 -13.82 -16.86
C PRO A 413 24.60 -15.07 -16.79
N ASN A 414 25.00 -16.15 -17.47
CA ASN A 414 24.20 -17.40 -17.51
C ASN A 414 23.87 -17.93 -16.10
N HIS A 415 24.78 -17.73 -15.16
CA HIS A 415 24.63 -18.13 -13.75
C HIS A 415 23.60 -17.30 -12.96
N LEU A 416 23.23 -16.11 -13.44
CA LEU A 416 22.26 -15.21 -12.82
C LEU A 416 20.90 -15.23 -13.53
N LYS A 417 20.76 -15.92 -14.66
CA LYS A 417 19.45 -16.07 -15.33
C LYS A 417 18.48 -16.80 -14.40
N ASP A 418 17.21 -16.40 -14.43
CA ASP A 418 16.19 -17.18 -13.74
C ASP A 418 16.14 -18.55 -14.39
N LEU A 419 16.38 -19.57 -13.58
CA LEU A 419 16.01 -20.91 -13.95
C LEU A 419 14.49 -20.93 -13.81
N SER A 420 13.82 -20.74 -14.94
CA SER A 420 12.39 -20.99 -15.10
C SER A 420 11.97 -22.20 -14.29
N GLN A 421 10.74 -22.19 -13.78
CA GLN A 421 10.15 -23.38 -13.17
C GLN A 421 10.28 -24.63 -14.07
N GLU A 422 10.31 -24.42 -15.39
CA GLU A 422 10.46 -25.47 -16.41
C GLU A 422 11.90 -25.93 -16.55
N ILE A 423 12.10 -27.23 -16.37
CA ILE A 423 13.36 -27.92 -16.63
C ILE A 423 13.41 -28.20 -18.14
N PRO A 424 14.48 -27.82 -18.86
CA PRO A 424 14.58 -28.12 -20.28
C PRO A 424 14.46 -29.62 -20.56
N ASN A 425 13.76 -29.99 -21.63
CA ASN A 425 13.62 -31.39 -22.04
C ASN A 425 14.99 -32.09 -22.10
N GLY A 426 15.08 -33.25 -21.46
CA GLY A 426 16.28 -34.08 -21.33
C GLY A 426 17.20 -33.69 -20.17
N MET A 427 16.86 -32.69 -19.35
CA MET A 427 17.64 -32.29 -18.18
C MET A 427 16.93 -32.63 -16.87
N ASN A 428 17.71 -32.82 -15.81
CA ASN A 428 17.24 -32.94 -14.43
C ASN A 428 17.73 -31.74 -13.65
N ARG A 429 17.07 -31.47 -12.53
CA ARG A 429 17.45 -30.44 -11.58
C ARG A 429 17.91 -31.08 -10.27
N ALA A 430 19.01 -30.59 -9.72
CA ALA A 430 19.49 -30.90 -8.38
C ALA A 430 19.60 -29.61 -7.57
N ASP A 431 18.93 -29.56 -6.43
CA ASP A 431 19.01 -28.45 -5.47
C ASP A 431 19.80 -28.91 -4.24
N LEU A 432 20.98 -28.30 -4.05
CA LEU A 432 21.90 -28.62 -2.97
C LEU A 432 21.83 -27.52 -1.90
N PRO A 433 21.13 -27.74 -0.78
CA PRO A 433 21.01 -26.74 0.27
C PRO A 433 22.27 -26.69 1.15
N PHE A 434 22.77 -25.49 1.44
CA PHE A 434 23.89 -25.27 2.34
C PHE A 434 23.57 -24.18 3.37
N SER A 435 24.12 -24.36 4.57
CA SER A 435 24.14 -23.37 5.64
C SER A 435 25.55 -22.77 5.70
N VAL A 436 25.64 -21.46 5.58
CA VAL A 436 26.89 -20.70 5.65
C VAL A 436 26.92 -19.92 6.96
N VAL A 437 27.95 -20.16 7.76
CA VAL A 437 28.12 -19.61 9.11
C VAL A 437 29.30 -18.64 9.14
N GLY A 438 29.19 -17.54 9.88
CA GLY A 438 30.30 -16.62 10.14
C GLY A 438 30.52 -15.55 9.07
N ILE A 439 29.51 -15.30 8.23
CA ILE A 439 29.50 -14.24 7.22
C ILE A 439 28.07 -13.82 6.91
N ASP A 440 27.88 -12.52 6.68
CA ASP A 440 26.58 -11.95 6.32
C ASP A 440 26.12 -12.42 4.93
N ARG A 441 24.80 -12.60 4.76
CA ARG A 441 24.22 -13.10 3.50
C ARG A 441 24.47 -12.19 2.31
N PHE A 442 24.45 -10.86 2.48
CA PHE A 442 24.67 -9.93 1.38
C PHE A 442 26.13 -9.92 0.93
N VAL A 443 27.06 -10.25 1.83
CA VAL A 443 28.45 -10.51 1.44
C VAL A 443 28.54 -11.76 0.56
N ILE A 444 27.76 -12.82 0.84
CA ILE A 444 27.67 -14.01 -0.03
C ILE A 444 27.04 -13.63 -1.38
N GLU A 445 25.94 -12.86 -1.39
CA GLU A 445 25.29 -12.36 -2.61
C GLU A 445 26.29 -11.58 -3.50
N SER A 446 27.10 -10.69 -2.92
CA SER A 446 28.15 -9.95 -3.64
C SER A 446 29.23 -10.83 -4.29
N ARG A 447 29.31 -12.10 -3.89
CA ARG A 447 30.28 -13.11 -4.38
C ARG A 447 29.62 -14.23 -5.18
N ALA A 448 28.32 -14.14 -5.45
CA ALA A 448 27.56 -15.23 -6.09
C ALA A 448 28.19 -15.72 -7.39
N LEU A 449 28.61 -14.81 -8.28
CA LEU A 449 29.29 -15.17 -9.53
C LEU A 449 30.60 -15.93 -9.29
N GLN A 450 31.47 -15.42 -8.41
CA GLN A 450 32.75 -16.07 -8.09
C GLN A 450 32.56 -17.45 -7.46
N ILE A 451 31.54 -17.59 -6.60
CA ILE A 451 31.17 -18.88 -6.01
C ILE A 451 30.72 -19.85 -7.11
N LEU A 452 29.83 -19.42 -8.00
CA LEU A 452 29.30 -20.26 -9.08
C LEU A 452 30.39 -20.65 -10.08
N GLU A 453 31.33 -19.77 -10.40
CA GLU A 453 32.52 -20.10 -11.20
C GLU A 453 33.40 -21.16 -10.52
N SER A 454 33.65 -20.99 -9.21
CA SER A 454 34.46 -21.95 -8.43
C SER A 454 33.79 -23.30 -8.34
N VAL A 455 32.47 -23.34 -8.16
CA VAL A 455 31.67 -24.57 -8.20
C VAL A 455 31.71 -25.19 -9.59
N SER A 456 31.67 -24.39 -10.66
CA SER A 456 31.72 -24.89 -12.04
C SER A 456 32.99 -25.67 -12.33
N ASN A 457 34.11 -25.18 -11.80
CA ASN A 457 35.44 -25.78 -12.00
C ASN A 457 35.61 -27.15 -11.31
N GLU A 458 34.70 -27.53 -10.39
CA GLU A 458 34.71 -28.86 -9.78
C GLU A 458 34.17 -29.96 -10.71
N PHE A 459 33.55 -29.58 -11.83
CA PHE A 459 33.03 -30.50 -12.83
C PHE A 459 33.92 -30.49 -14.08
N ASP A 460 34.19 -31.67 -14.64
CA ASP A 460 34.99 -31.81 -15.87
C ASP A 460 34.24 -31.21 -17.08
N ASP A 461 34.97 -30.73 -18.09
CA ASP A 461 34.41 -30.16 -19.33
C ASP A 461 33.52 -31.17 -20.09
N SER A 462 33.66 -32.46 -19.79
CA SER A 462 32.84 -33.55 -20.33
C SER A 462 31.43 -33.62 -19.72
N VAL A 463 31.22 -32.95 -18.59
CA VAL A 463 29.94 -32.85 -17.88
C VAL A 463 29.21 -31.62 -18.40
N SER A 464 28.15 -31.84 -19.19
CA SER A 464 27.29 -30.75 -19.66
C SER A 464 26.44 -30.20 -18.50
N LEU A 465 27.04 -29.36 -17.66
CA LEU A 465 26.32 -28.45 -16.77
C LEU A 465 25.78 -27.31 -17.61
N SER A 466 24.46 -27.23 -17.74
CA SER A 466 23.84 -26.21 -18.59
C SER A 466 23.72 -24.88 -17.86
N VAL A 467 23.30 -24.91 -16.58
CA VAL A 467 23.09 -23.70 -15.77
C VAL A 467 23.25 -24.03 -14.29
N MET A 468 23.93 -23.12 -13.56
CA MET A 468 23.98 -23.14 -12.11
C MET A 468 23.54 -21.79 -11.56
N ASN A 469 22.70 -21.79 -10.53
CA ASN A 469 22.24 -20.58 -9.87
C ASN A 469 22.41 -20.71 -8.35
N LEU A 470 22.62 -19.58 -7.67
CA LEU A 470 22.75 -19.49 -6.23
C LEU A 470 21.49 -18.82 -5.67
N LEU A 471 20.64 -19.62 -5.05
CA LEU A 471 19.36 -19.16 -4.53
C LEU A 471 19.50 -18.86 -3.03
N PHE A 472 19.00 -17.71 -2.61
CA PHE A 472 19.03 -17.28 -1.20
C PHE A 472 17.71 -17.59 -0.52
N ARG A 473 17.81 -18.17 0.67
CA ARG A 473 16.69 -18.53 1.53
C ARG A 473 16.71 -17.71 2.82
N GLU A 474 15.72 -17.93 3.67
CA GLU A 474 15.62 -17.28 4.98
C GLU A 474 16.85 -17.56 5.86
N THR A 475 17.41 -16.50 6.45
CA THR A 475 18.51 -16.59 7.42
C THR A 475 17.99 -17.16 8.74
N VAL A 476 18.68 -18.15 9.32
CA VAL A 476 18.31 -18.76 10.60
C VAL A 476 19.51 -18.71 11.55
N ASP A 477 19.33 -18.11 12.74
CA ASP A 477 20.39 -17.90 13.73
C ASP A 477 21.64 -17.22 13.15
N ASP A 478 21.44 -16.14 12.38
CA ASP A 478 22.47 -15.41 11.63
C ASP A 478 23.22 -16.23 10.55
N ASN A 479 22.77 -17.46 10.27
CA ASN A 479 23.36 -18.30 9.24
C ASN A 479 22.61 -18.13 7.93
N ALA A 480 23.33 -17.75 6.88
CA ALA A 480 22.77 -17.65 5.55
C ALA A 480 22.45 -19.04 5.01
N LYS A 481 21.23 -19.22 4.51
CA LYS A 481 20.80 -20.43 3.84
C LYS A 481 20.84 -20.21 2.33
N ILE A 482 21.64 -21.00 1.65
CA ILE A 482 21.80 -20.93 0.19
C ILE A 482 21.42 -22.26 -0.44
N THR A 483 21.05 -22.23 -1.72
CA THR A 483 20.87 -23.43 -2.52
C THR A 483 21.61 -23.27 -3.82
N VAL A 484 22.54 -24.19 -4.07
CA VAL A 484 23.15 -24.32 -5.39
C VAL A 484 22.22 -25.18 -6.23
N ARG A 485 21.58 -24.56 -7.21
CA ARG A 485 20.72 -25.24 -8.17
C ARG A 485 21.53 -25.59 -9.41
N ILE A 486 21.50 -26.86 -9.80
CA ILE A 486 22.23 -27.38 -10.96
C ILE A 486 21.24 -28.02 -11.93
N GLN A 487 21.29 -27.64 -13.20
CA GLN A 487 20.60 -28.35 -14.29
C GLN A 487 21.60 -29.19 -15.10
N THR A 488 21.29 -30.48 -15.26
CA THR A 488 22.18 -31.42 -15.96
C THR A 488 21.48 -32.69 -16.45
N SER A 489 22.06 -33.42 -17.40
CA SER A 489 21.51 -34.68 -17.93
C SER A 489 21.48 -35.82 -16.89
N THR A 490 20.67 -36.85 -17.13
CA THR A 490 20.40 -37.94 -16.17
C THR A 490 21.65 -38.75 -15.78
N ASP A 491 22.62 -38.87 -16.67
CA ASP A 491 23.84 -39.63 -16.42
C ASP A 491 24.78 -38.94 -15.41
N VAL A 492 24.66 -37.61 -15.28
CA VAL A 492 25.51 -36.74 -14.45
C VAL A 492 25.03 -36.62 -13.01
N ILE A 493 23.76 -36.96 -12.71
CA ILE A 493 23.19 -36.77 -11.36
C ILE A 493 23.97 -37.53 -10.26
N LYS A 494 24.55 -38.69 -10.61
CA LYS A 494 25.42 -39.48 -9.73
C LYS A 494 26.77 -38.81 -9.47
N GLU A 495 27.23 -37.96 -10.38
CA GLU A 495 28.45 -37.16 -10.21
C GLU A 495 28.18 -35.99 -9.28
N VAL A 496 27.03 -35.34 -9.41
CA VAL A 496 26.58 -34.29 -8.46
C VAL A 496 26.56 -34.82 -7.03
N SER A 497 25.99 -36.00 -6.78
CA SER A 497 25.99 -36.62 -5.44
C SER A 497 27.40 -36.93 -4.91
N ARG A 498 28.36 -37.22 -5.80
CA ARG A 498 29.76 -37.48 -5.41
C ARG A 498 30.55 -36.19 -5.21
N ALA A 499 30.18 -35.12 -5.89
CA ALA A 499 30.85 -33.82 -5.88
C ALA A 499 30.39 -32.89 -4.74
N VAL A 500 29.36 -33.25 -3.97
CA VAL A 500 28.79 -32.40 -2.90
C VAL A 500 29.86 -31.82 -1.97
N GLU A 501 30.82 -32.63 -1.54
CA GLU A 501 31.89 -32.21 -0.63
C GLU A 501 32.91 -31.28 -1.31
N SER A 502 33.18 -31.49 -2.60
CA SER A 502 33.97 -30.59 -3.43
C SER A 502 33.26 -29.24 -3.61
N ILE A 503 31.96 -29.25 -3.95
CA ILE A 503 31.13 -28.05 -4.07
C ILE A 503 31.13 -27.26 -2.76
N ARG A 504 30.90 -27.95 -1.63
CA ARG A 504 30.95 -27.36 -0.28
C ARG A 504 32.31 -26.69 -0.03
N SER A 505 33.40 -27.37 -0.35
CA SER A 505 34.77 -26.88 -0.19
C SER A 505 35.08 -25.69 -1.10
N ALA A 506 34.57 -25.68 -2.35
CA ALA A 506 34.73 -24.58 -3.29
C ALA A 506 33.99 -23.31 -2.81
N ILE A 507 32.76 -23.45 -2.30
CA ILE A 507 32.01 -22.35 -1.69
C ILE A 507 32.79 -21.80 -0.49
N GLU A 508 33.22 -22.67 0.43
CA GLU A 508 33.94 -22.27 1.64
C GLU A 508 35.26 -21.56 1.30
N SER A 509 36.04 -22.10 0.36
CA SER A 509 37.29 -21.50 -0.09
C SER A 509 37.08 -20.12 -0.70
N SER A 510 36.03 -19.96 -1.51
CA SER A 510 35.67 -18.67 -2.13
C SER A 510 35.36 -17.62 -1.06
N LEU A 511 34.54 -17.98 -0.07
CA LEU A 511 34.12 -17.07 0.99
C LEU A 511 35.24 -16.78 2.01
N LYS A 512 36.18 -17.71 2.21
CA LYS A 512 37.36 -17.52 3.06
C LYS A 512 38.33 -16.45 2.58
N THR A 513 38.21 -16.03 1.31
CA THR A 513 38.95 -14.87 0.80
C THR A 513 38.47 -13.55 1.42
N VAL A 514 37.24 -13.52 1.98
CA VAL A 514 36.62 -12.35 2.61
C VAL A 514 36.55 -12.49 4.13
N SER A 515 36.19 -13.67 4.66
CA SER A 515 36.12 -13.93 6.11
C SER A 515 36.75 -15.27 6.46
N SER A 516 37.80 -15.26 7.28
CA SER A 516 38.55 -16.48 7.64
C SER A 516 37.75 -17.48 8.49
N ASN A 517 36.68 -17.03 9.13
CA ASN A 517 35.88 -17.83 10.07
C ASN A 517 34.67 -18.52 9.40
N VAL A 518 34.58 -18.47 8.06
CA VAL A 518 33.47 -19.07 7.33
C VAL A 518 33.50 -20.59 7.42
N THR A 519 32.33 -21.17 7.70
CA THR A 519 32.09 -22.60 7.60
C THR A 519 30.87 -22.84 6.73
N VAL A 520 30.95 -23.81 5.81
CA VAL A 520 29.85 -24.21 4.93
C VAL A 520 29.48 -25.66 5.22
N ASN A 521 28.21 -25.90 5.55
CA ASN A 521 27.68 -27.21 5.86
C ASN A 521 26.50 -27.55 4.94
N LEU A 522 26.35 -28.82 4.57
CA LEU A 522 25.14 -29.29 3.89
C LEU A 522 23.94 -29.14 4.84
N ASP A 523 22.84 -28.58 4.35
CA ASP A 523 21.69 -28.22 5.17
C ASP A 523 20.43 -28.98 4.74
N GLY A 524 20.36 -30.25 5.11
CA GLY A 524 19.28 -31.16 4.74
C GLY A 524 19.63 -32.08 3.57
N SER A 525 18.61 -32.61 2.91
CA SER A 525 18.76 -33.54 1.78
C SER A 525 18.86 -32.79 0.46
N ILE A 526 19.62 -33.36 -0.48
CA ILE A 526 19.65 -32.90 -1.87
C ILE A 526 18.32 -33.26 -2.52
N GLU A 527 17.66 -32.28 -3.13
CA GLU A 527 16.41 -32.49 -3.83
C GLU A 527 16.67 -32.69 -5.32
N PHE A 528 16.18 -33.81 -5.85
CA PHE A 528 16.30 -34.13 -7.28
C PHE A 528 14.93 -34.04 -7.94
N THR A 529 14.80 -33.20 -8.96
CA THR A 529 13.60 -33.11 -9.79
C THR A 529 13.94 -33.64 -11.19
N PRO A 530 13.37 -34.78 -11.62
CA PRO A 530 13.63 -35.32 -12.95
C PRO A 530 12.93 -34.52 -14.05
N ASP A 531 13.39 -34.66 -15.29
CA ASP A 531 12.59 -34.27 -16.46
C ASP A 531 11.27 -35.07 -16.44
N ILE A 532 10.13 -34.38 -16.41
CA ILE A 532 8.84 -35.04 -16.53
C ILE A 532 8.33 -34.69 -17.92
N GLU A 533 8.40 -35.66 -18.85
CA GLU A 533 7.54 -35.64 -20.04
C GLU A 533 6.12 -35.34 -19.55
N SER A 534 5.55 -34.23 -20.04
CA SER A 534 4.26 -33.67 -19.66
C SER A 534 3.16 -34.74 -19.55
N SER A 535 3.03 -35.39 -18.39
CA SER A 535 1.98 -36.34 -18.09
C SER A 535 0.93 -35.62 -17.29
N SER A 536 0.03 -34.93 -18.00
CA SER A 536 -1.37 -34.64 -17.66
C SER A 536 -1.74 -34.50 -16.17
N GLY A 537 -0.92 -33.85 -15.36
CA GLY A 537 -1.32 -33.30 -14.09
C GLY A 537 -2.16 -32.06 -14.41
N LEU A 538 -3.39 -32.01 -13.91
CA LEU A 538 -4.31 -30.89 -14.06
C LEU A 538 -3.52 -29.58 -13.89
N SER A 539 -3.46 -28.76 -14.95
CA SER A 539 -2.71 -27.50 -14.93
C SER A 539 -3.16 -26.63 -13.75
N GLY A 540 -2.33 -25.71 -13.27
CA GLY A 540 -2.73 -24.77 -12.22
C GLY A 540 -4.04 -24.04 -12.54
N GLY A 541 -4.32 -23.80 -13.83
CA GLY A 541 -5.61 -23.29 -14.31
C GLY A 541 -6.79 -24.27 -14.17
N ALA A 542 -6.54 -25.58 -14.24
CA ALA A 542 -7.56 -26.60 -13.99
C ALA A 542 -7.85 -26.79 -12.49
N ILE A 543 -6.84 -26.63 -11.63
CA ILE A 543 -7.05 -26.59 -10.16
C ILE A 543 -7.81 -25.32 -9.79
N ALA A 544 -7.41 -24.15 -10.31
CA ALA A 544 -8.15 -22.90 -10.15
C ALA A 544 -9.58 -23.00 -10.71
N GLY A 545 -9.78 -23.63 -11.87
CA GLY A 545 -11.09 -23.89 -12.46
C GLY A 545 -11.98 -24.83 -11.63
N ILE A 546 -11.40 -25.84 -10.97
CA ILE A 546 -12.12 -26.71 -10.04
C ILE A 546 -12.51 -25.94 -8.77
N VAL A 547 -11.62 -25.11 -8.22
CA VAL A 547 -11.92 -24.29 -7.03
C VAL A 547 -12.97 -23.23 -7.34
N ILE A 548 -12.83 -22.48 -8.45
CA ILE A 548 -13.80 -21.48 -8.90
C ILE A 548 -15.14 -22.14 -9.25
N GLY A 549 -15.11 -23.30 -9.94
CA GLY A 549 -16.31 -24.08 -10.24
C GLY A 549 -17.03 -24.57 -8.98
N SER A 550 -16.28 -24.96 -7.95
CA SER A 550 -16.83 -25.39 -6.66
C SER A 550 -17.46 -24.23 -5.90
N VAL A 551 -16.84 -23.05 -5.90
CA VAL A 551 -17.38 -21.83 -5.28
C VAL A 551 -18.65 -21.36 -5.99
N ILE A 552 -18.65 -21.32 -7.33
CA ILE A 552 -19.84 -20.98 -8.12
C ILE A 552 -20.96 -22.01 -7.89
N ALA A 553 -20.64 -23.31 -7.81
CA ALA A 553 -21.63 -24.34 -7.51
C ALA A 553 -22.25 -24.15 -6.11
N VAL A 554 -21.45 -23.82 -5.09
CA VAL A 554 -21.94 -23.52 -3.74
C VAL A 554 -22.82 -22.27 -3.71
N ILE A 555 -22.45 -21.21 -4.44
CA ILE A 555 -23.25 -20.00 -4.57
C ILE A 555 -24.58 -20.31 -5.28
N LEU A 556 -24.56 -21.06 -6.38
CA LEU A 556 -25.77 -21.45 -7.12
C LEU A 556 -26.69 -22.34 -6.28
N ILE A 557 -26.14 -23.26 -5.49
CA ILE A 557 -26.91 -24.06 -4.53
C ILE A 557 -27.50 -23.16 -3.44
N GLY A 558 -26.74 -22.20 -2.92
CA GLY A 558 -27.23 -21.21 -1.95
C GLY A 558 -28.38 -20.36 -2.48
N VAL A 559 -28.28 -19.88 -3.72
CA VAL A 559 -29.33 -19.13 -4.42
C VAL A 559 -30.57 -20.00 -4.66
N ALA A 560 -30.39 -21.25 -5.09
CA ALA A 560 -31.51 -22.18 -5.28
C ALA A 560 -32.24 -22.47 -3.96
N VAL A 561 -31.49 -22.70 -2.87
CA VAL A 561 -32.04 -22.90 -1.53
C VAL A 561 -32.78 -21.65 -1.05
N PHE A 562 -32.21 -20.46 -1.26
CA PHE A 562 -32.85 -19.18 -0.93
C PHE A 562 -34.17 -18.98 -1.69
N LEU A 563 -34.19 -19.27 -2.99
CA LEU A 563 -35.41 -19.18 -3.81
C LEU A 563 -36.48 -20.18 -3.39
N ILE A 564 -36.10 -21.41 -3.02
CA ILE A 564 -37.03 -22.42 -2.50
C ILE A 564 -37.62 -21.98 -1.15
N ILE A 565 -36.79 -21.43 -0.26
CA ILE A 565 -37.24 -20.89 1.03
C ILE A 565 -38.20 -19.71 0.79
N ARG A 566 -37.83 -18.76 -0.06
CA ARG A 566 -38.67 -17.60 -0.41
C ARG A 566 -40.02 -18.01 -1.01
N ASN A 567 -40.06 -19.00 -1.90
CA ASN A 567 -41.31 -19.51 -2.47
C ASN A 567 -42.19 -20.22 -1.42
N LYS A 568 -41.59 -20.97 -0.48
CA LYS A 568 -42.35 -21.55 0.65
C LYS A 568 -42.93 -20.48 1.56
N THR A 569 -42.19 -19.40 1.83
CA THR A 569 -42.66 -18.27 2.65
C THR A 569 -43.79 -17.51 1.94
N ASN A 570 -43.70 -17.28 0.63
CA ASN A 570 -44.76 -16.64 -0.14
C ASN A 570 -46.03 -17.51 -0.25
N SER A 571 -45.91 -18.84 -0.36
CA SER A 571 -47.09 -19.73 -0.36
C SER A 571 -47.85 -19.77 0.98
N LYS A 572 -47.22 -19.32 2.08
CA LYS A 572 -47.87 -19.17 3.38
C LYS A 572 -48.60 -17.83 3.55
N ILE A 573 -48.32 -16.83 2.71
CA ILE A 573 -48.91 -15.49 2.81
C ILE A 573 -50.18 -15.37 1.93
N GLU A 574 -50.37 -16.25 0.95
CA GLU A 574 -51.53 -16.24 0.03
C GLU A 574 -52.81 -16.94 0.55
N LYS A 575 -52.94 -17.17 1.86
CA LYS A 575 -54.21 -17.60 2.48
C LYS A 575 -54.68 -16.59 3.53
N VAL A 576 -55.04 -15.40 3.10
CA VAL A 576 -55.94 -14.51 3.85
C VAL A 576 -57.04 -14.06 2.89
N ASP A 577 -58.25 -14.55 3.15
CA ASP A 577 -59.48 -14.33 2.39
C ASP A 577 -60.08 -12.95 2.74
N PRO A 578 -60.26 -12.02 1.80
CA PRO A 578 -60.78 -10.68 2.08
C PRO A 578 -62.31 -10.69 2.01
N ALA A 579 -62.96 -11.20 3.06
CA ALA A 579 -64.40 -11.06 3.23
C ALA A 579 -64.78 -10.97 4.72
N ASN A 580 -64.64 -9.78 5.29
CA ASN A 580 -65.65 -9.14 6.16
C ASN A 580 -65.08 -7.89 6.83
N VAL A 581 -65.47 -6.74 6.29
CA VAL A 581 -65.51 -5.48 7.04
C VAL A 581 -66.86 -5.42 7.75
N PRO A 582 -66.91 -5.03 9.03
CA PRO A 582 -67.99 -4.19 9.49
C PRO A 582 -67.51 -2.88 10.12
N THR A 583 -68.27 -1.86 9.79
CA THR A 583 -68.26 -0.47 10.23
C THR A 583 -68.81 -0.28 11.66
N GLU A 584 -68.25 0.72 12.34
CA GLU A 584 -68.83 1.65 13.33
C GLU A 584 -69.56 1.16 14.61
N GLU A 585 -69.47 2.07 15.59
CA GLU A 585 -70.24 2.25 16.84
C GLU A 585 -69.83 1.50 18.12
N GLY A 586 -69.51 2.31 19.14
CA GLY A 586 -70.23 2.24 20.42
C GLY A 586 -69.50 1.66 21.65
N ALA A 587 -68.96 2.58 22.45
CA ALA A 587 -69.11 2.66 23.91
C ALA A 587 -68.57 1.59 24.90
N GLU A 588 -68.06 2.17 26.00
CA GLU A 588 -68.01 1.68 27.40
C GLU A 588 -66.89 0.74 27.90
N VAL A 589 -65.93 1.37 28.58
CA VAL A 589 -65.56 1.17 30.00
C VAL A 589 -65.75 -0.25 30.58
N LEU A 590 -64.63 -0.94 30.80
CA LEU A 590 -64.08 -1.25 32.14
C LEU A 590 -62.62 -1.72 32.04
#